data_AF-B0CTB6-F1
#
_entry.id   AF-B0CTB6-F1
#
_cell.length_a   1.000
_cell.length_b   1.000
_cell.length_c   1.000
_cell.angle_alpha   90.00
_cell.angle_beta   90.00
_cell.angle_gamma   90.00
#
_symmetry.space_group_name_H-M   'P 1'
#
loop_
_entity.id
_entity.type
_entity.pdbx_description
1 polymer ?
#
loop_
_entity_poly.entity_id
_entity_poly.type
_entity_poly.pdbx_seq_one_letter_code
_entity_poly.pdbx_strand_id
1 'polypeptide(L)'
;MSSISDSSDVLLVSDPIATVLCCKKKFWLHIGEVNTLHINGRSVDFVSFDMLIEDTVSVLYQMSCLCTSTMDDDPDQQNDWRTCAIDECSFTNNYHTWSTSSSNKPFHFENAHKLSVLSIPEHRSCGVNYCTYQGIPISRGLCTCFVCEANQDLGEIGEQGTLDCPQCSPTIILNLSQGQRVLEHIGVHILYDPAVLQSMSLCGLCLRPAPLCQFFLAKGKGANGNIRIDQKASRGCLMKLNFSYGIAAVSTSSLPCSNVPIHCELCLKVDPAIWRYFMKAHFQEKHPNTPFTKYEHIWTLSKFERSEMKKIWGKRTKVTIKRAKKLTLQISENHHTQIPLSPATTAIHLYSID
;
A
#
# COMPACT_ATOMS: atom_id res chain seq x y z
N MET A 1 -39.82 -19.08 -6.05
CA MET A 1 -38.44 -19.56 -6.22
C MET A 1 -37.65 -18.41 -6.81
N SER A 2 -37.03 -17.60 -5.95
CA SER A 2 -36.18 -16.48 -6.33
C SER A 2 -34.78 -17.02 -6.65
N SER A 3 -34.38 -16.90 -7.90
CA SER A 3 -33.03 -17.24 -8.38
C SER A 3 -32.01 -16.29 -7.75
N ILE A 4 -31.26 -16.81 -6.78
CA ILE A 4 -30.03 -16.18 -6.29
C ILE A 4 -28.97 -16.45 -7.35
N SER A 5 -28.70 -15.47 -8.19
CA SER A 5 -27.53 -15.43 -9.08
C SER A 5 -26.57 -14.34 -8.58
N ASP A 6 -26.24 -14.38 -7.29
CA ASP A 6 -25.09 -13.66 -6.76
C ASP A 6 -23.93 -14.64 -6.81
N SER A 7 -23.18 -14.60 -7.92
CA SER A 7 -21.84 -15.20 -7.98
C SER A 7 -20.94 -14.33 -7.12
N SER A 8 -21.00 -14.52 -5.81
CA SER A 8 -20.04 -13.89 -4.92
C SER A 8 -18.66 -14.43 -5.28
N ASP A 9 -17.74 -13.56 -5.67
CA ASP A 9 -16.36 -13.94 -5.92
C ASP A 9 -15.75 -14.47 -4.62
N VAL A 10 -15.33 -15.73 -4.64
CA VAL A 10 -14.73 -16.45 -3.50
C VAL A 10 -13.36 -16.98 -3.90
N LEU A 11 -12.45 -17.00 -2.92
CA LEU A 11 -11.17 -17.71 -3.00
C LEU A 11 -11.35 -19.09 -2.38
N LEU A 12 -11.06 -20.14 -3.13
CA LEU A 12 -11.11 -21.53 -2.69
C LEU A 12 -9.72 -22.04 -2.29
N VAL A 13 -9.68 -23.08 -1.44
CA VAL A 13 -8.49 -23.92 -1.33
C VAL A 13 -8.21 -24.57 -2.69
N SER A 14 -6.93 -24.66 -3.06
CA SER A 14 -6.41 -25.05 -4.37
C SER A 14 -6.57 -24.05 -5.51
N ASP A 15 -7.12 -22.85 -5.25
CA ASP A 15 -7.11 -21.80 -6.28
C ASP A 15 -5.68 -21.32 -6.55
N PRO A 16 -5.33 -21.04 -7.82
CA PRO A 16 -4.10 -20.36 -8.15
C PRO A 16 -4.15 -18.92 -7.62
N ILE A 17 -3.07 -18.49 -6.98
CA ILE A 17 -2.92 -17.15 -6.45
C ILE A 17 -1.66 -16.49 -6.99
N ALA A 18 -1.77 -15.24 -7.39
CA ALA A 18 -0.64 -14.38 -7.70
C ALA A 18 -0.43 -13.37 -6.56
N THR A 19 0.81 -13.21 -6.12
CA THR A 19 1.18 -12.27 -5.06
C THR A 19 2.51 -11.60 -5.38
N VAL A 20 2.74 -10.43 -4.81
CA VAL A 20 4.00 -9.69 -4.98
C VAL A 20 4.79 -9.76 -3.68
N LEU A 21 5.95 -10.41 -3.71
CA LEU A 21 6.87 -10.45 -2.56
C LEU A 21 7.93 -9.36 -2.68
N CYS A 22 8.29 -8.77 -1.54
CA CYS A 22 9.40 -7.83 -1.45
C CYS A 22 10.59 -8.52 -0.76
N CYS A 23 11.63 -8.85 -1.53
CA CYS A 23 12.88 -9.40 -1.02
C CYS A 23 14.04 -8.49 -1.40
N LYS A 24 14.83 -8.06 -0.39
CA LYS A 24 15.97 -7.15 -0.57
C LYS A 24 15.62 -5.88 -1.36
N LYS A 25 14.48 -5.26 -1.05
CA LYS A 25 13.95 -4.06 -1.73
C LYS A 25 13.56 -4.27 -3.20
N LYS A 26 13.51 -5.51 -3.69
CA LYS A 26 13.01 -5.84 -5.03
C LYS A 26 11.66 -6.51 -4.92
N PHE A 27 10.77 -6.17 -5.84
CA PHE A 27 9.47 -6.81 -5.97
C PHE A 27 9.53 -7.96 -6.96
N TRP A 28 8.93 -9.07 -6.56
CA TRP A 28 8.91 -10.31 -7.32
C TRP A 28 7.46 -10.74 -7.45
N LEU A 29 7.01 -10.99 -8.68
CA LEU A 29 5.72 -11.64 -8.88
C LEU A 29 5.90 -13.13 -8.57
N HIS A 30 5.03 -13.65 -7.73
CA HIS A 30 4.99 -15.05 -7.35
C HIS A 30 3.62 -15.62 -7.64
N ILE A 31 3.62 -16.83 -8.16
CA ILE A 31 2.42 -17.63 -8.35
C ILE A 31 2.49 -18.79 -7.37
N GLY A 32 1.35 -19.17 -6.83
CA GLY A 32 1.23 -20.28 -5.93
C GLY A 32 -0.17 -20.87 -5.97
N GLU A 33 -0.40 -21.86 -5.13
CA GLU A 33 -1.68 -22.52 -4.93
C GLU A 33 -2.09 -22.33 -3.47
N VAL A 34 -3.34 -21.94 -3.23
CA VAL A 34 -3.87 -21.80 -1.87
C VAL A 34 -3.92 -23.18 -1.20
N ASN A 35 -3.17 -23.36 -0.12
CA ASN A 35 -3.16 -24.61 0.64
C ASN A 35 -4.24 -24.63 1.72
N THR A 36 -4.42 -23.51 2.43
CA THR A 36 -5.32 -23.44 3.58
C THR A 36 -5.78 -22.01 3.79
N LEU A 37 -7.08 -21.84 4.00
CA LEU A 37 -7.68 -20.57 4.39
C LEU A 37 -8.09 -20.67 5.86
N HIS A 38 -7.88 -19.60 6.63
CA HIS A 38 -8.42 -19.49 7.99
C HIS A 38 -9.21 -18.20 8.17
N ILE A 39 -10.30 -18.28 8.94
CA ILE A 39 -11.06 -17.14 9.46
C ILE A 39 -11.08 -17.28 10.98
N ASN A 40 -10.59 -16.27 11.72
CA ASN A 40 -10.51 -16.30 13.18
C ASN A 40 -9.79 -17.55 13.72
N GLY A 41 -8.72 -17.97 13.04
CA GLY A 41 -7.93 -19.15 13.39
C GLY A 41 -8.59 -20.51 13.10
N ARG A 42 -9.77 -20.54 12.46
CA ARG A 42 -10.43 -21.79 12.02
C ARG A 42 -10.26 -21.99 10.54
N SER A 43 -9.86 -23.19 10.14
CA SER A 43 -9.72 -23.53 8.72
C SER A 43 -11.07 -23.55 8.03
N VAL A 44 -11.13 -23.01 6.81
CA VAL A 44 -12.31 -22.95 5.95
C VAL A 44 -11.92 -23.35 4.52
N ASP A 45 -12.89 -23.85 3.75
CA ASP A 45 -12.66 -24.28 2.36
C ASP A 45 -12.65 -23.10 1.38
N PHE A 46 -13.29 -21.98 1.74
CA PHE A 46 -13.37 -20.78 0.93
C PHE A 46 -13.51 -19.51 1.76
N VAL A 47 -13.15 -18.38 1.16
CA VAL A 47 -13.30 -17.03 1.74
C VAL A 47 -13.81 -16.08 0.66
N SER A 48 -14.85 -15.29 0.94
CA SER A 48 -15.29 -14.22 0.03
C SER A 48 -14.21 -13.16 -0.14
N PHE A 49 -14.04 -12.62 -1.36
CA PHE A 49 -13.04 -11.60 -1.62
C PHE A 49 -13.19 -10.37 -0.71
N ASP A 50 -14.41 -9.98 -0.35
CA ASP A 50 -14.68 -8.87 0.58
C ASP A 50 -14.09 -9.12 1.97
N MET A 51 -13.96 -10.38 2.40
CA MET A 51 -13.38 -10.73 3.69
C MET A 51 -11.85 -10.77 3.67
N LEU A 52 -11.21 -10.83 2.50
CA LEU A 52 -9.75 -10.90 2.39
C LEU A 52 -9.04 -9.64 2.94
N ILE A 53 -9.77 -8.52 3.08
CA ILE A 53 -9.25 -7.27 3.65
C ILE A 53 -9.16 -7.32 5.19
N GLU A 54 -9.89 -8.22 5.83
CA GLU A 54 -10.02 -8.31 7.28
C GLU A 54 -8.79 -8.95 7.92
N ASP A 55 -8.38 -8.46 9.08
CA ASP A 55 -7.20 -8.95 9.82
C ASP A 55 -7.41 -10.34 10.44
N THR A 56 -8.65 -10.82 10.46
CA THR A 56 -9.04 -12.15 10.95
C THR A 56 -8.83 -13.26 9.92
N VAL A 57 -8.56 -12.91 8.66
CA VAL A 57 -8.35 -13.87 7.57
C VAL A 57 -6.86 -14.12 7.37
N SER A 58 -6.47 -15.39 7.28
CA SER A 58 -5.12 -15.78 6.86
C SER A 58 -5.16 -16.78 5.72
N VAL A 59 -4.33 -16.52 4.70
CA VAL A 59 -4.18 -17.36 3.52
C VAL A 59 -2.79 -17.99 3.59
N LEU A 60 -2.74 -19.32 3.63
CA LEU A 60 -1.51 -20.09 3.47
C LEU A 60 -1.52 -20.66 2.05
N TYR A 61 -0.42 -20.48 1.34
CA TYR A 61 -0.28 -20.95 -0.04
C TYR A 61 1.11 -21.55 -0.25
N GLN A 62 1.21 -22.51 -1.17
CA GLN A 62 2.47 -23.06 -1.64
C GLN A 62 2.94 -22.26 -2.84
N MET A 63 4.19 -21.80 -2.82
CA MET A 63 4.79 -21.16 -3.98
C MET A 63 5.10 -22.18 -5.07
N SER A 64 4.77 -21.82 -6.30
CA SER A 64 5.13 -22.58 -7.49
C SER A 64 6.27 -21.88 -8.24
N CYS A 65 7.19 -22.64 -8.83
CA CYS A 65 8.15 -22.07 -9.77
C CYS A 65 7.48 -21.99 -11.15
N LEU A 66 7.79 -20.95 -11.93
CA LEU A 66 7.50 -20.92 -13.36
C LEU A 66 8.72 -21.40 -14.15
N CYS A 67 8.48 -22.45 -14.93
CA CYS A 67 9.43 -23.05 -15.85
C CYS A 67 8.95 -22.79 -17.29
N THR A 68 9.86 -22.60 -18.25
CA THR A 68 9.48 -22.57 -19.67
C THR A 68 8.85 -23.89 -20.08
N SER A 69 7.74 -23.84 -20.81
CA SER A 69 7.14 -25.06 -21.37
C SER A 69 8.06 -25.64 -22.44
N THR A 70 8.23 -26.95 -22.47
CA THR A 70 8.97 -27.66 -23.53
C THR A 70 7.98 -28.34 -24.48
N MET A 71 8.43 -28.77 -25.67
CA MET A 71 7.56 -29.53 -26.58
C MET A 71 7.10 -30.87 -25.99
N ASP A 72 7.82 -31.41 -25.01
CA ASP A 72 7.40 -32.62 -24.29
C ASP A 72 6.26 -32.32 -23.31
N ASP A 73 6.23 -31.10 -22.75
CA ASP A 73 5.20 -30.65 -21.82
C ASP A 73 3.93 -30.18 -22.58
N ASP A 74 4.10 -29.35 -23.61
CA ASP A 74 3.03 -28.80 -24.46
C ASP A 74 3.37 -29.02 -25.95
N PRO A 75 2.98 -30.18 -26.53
CA PRO A 75 3.27 -30.51 -27.92
C PRO A 75 2.71 -29.52 -28.94
N ASP A 76 1.62 -28.83 -28.59
CA ASP A 76 0.97 -27.83 -29.44
C ASP A 76 1.60 -26.44 -29.31
N GLN A 77 2.53 -26.25 -28.37
CA GLN A 77 3.24 -25.00 -28.08
C GLN A 77 2.28 -23.81 -27.90
N GLN A 78 1.13 -24.05 -27.27
CA GLN A 78 0.15 -22.99 -27.00
C GLN A 78 0.49 -22.16 -25.76
N ASN A 79 1.35 -22.68 -24.89
CA ASN A 79 1.72 -22.08 -23.62
C ASN A 79 3.24 -21.93 -23.53
N ASP A 80 3.68 -20.73 -23.17
CA ASP A 80 5.10 -20.42 -23.00
C ASP A 80 5.63 -20.89 -21.64
N TRP A 81 4.73 -21.05 -20.65
CA TRP A 81 5.09 -21.30 -19.26
C TRP A 81 4.29 -22.45 -18.65
N ARG A 82 4.90 -23.12 -17.67
CA ARG A 82 4.24 -24.08 -16.79
C ARG A 82 4.69 -23.90 -15.35
N THR A 83 3.83 -24.27 -14.42
CA THR A 83 4.24 -24.39 -13.02
C THR A 83 5.04 -25.66 -12.79
N CYS A 84 6.08 -25.56 -11.97
CA CYS A 84 6.90 -26.68 -11.53
C CYS A 84 6.91 -26.69 -10.00
N ALA A 85 6.73 -27.89 -9.43
CA ALA A 85 6.70 -28.07 -7.98
C ALA A 85 8.07 -27.68 -7.40
N ILE A 86 8.04 -26.77 -6.42
CA ILE A 86 9.19 -26.51 -5.55
C ILE A 86 8.97 -27.36 -4.30
N ASP A 87 10.06 -27.90 -3.74
CA ASP A 87 10.03 -28.48 -2.39
C ASP A 87 9.30 -27.53 -1.45
N GLU A 88 8.29 -28.06 -0.77
CA GLU A 88 7.25 -27.31 -0.09
C GLU A 88 7.85 -26.25 0.86
N CYS A 89 7.64 -24.99 0.52
CA CYS A 89 7.94 -23.84 1.38
C CYS A 89 6.62 -23.21 1.81
N SER A 90 6.19 -23.49 3.03
CA SER A 90 4.96 -22.93 3.60
C SER A 90 5.21 -21.52 4.11
N PHE A 91 4.43 -20.55 3.63
CA PHE A 91 4.47 -19.17 4.12
C PHE A 91 3.22 -18.90 4.97
N THR A 92 3.41 -18.69 6.27
CA THR A 92 2.35 -18.22 7.18
C THR A 92 2.50 -16.73 7.41
N ASN A 93 1.41 -16.00 7.22
CA ASN A 93 1.26 -14.68 7.80
C ASN A 93 1.00 -14.84 9.31
N ASN A 94 2.10 -14.91 10.07
CA ASN A 94 2.21 -15.06 11.53
C ASN A 94 1.86 -16.43 12.17
N TYR A 95 2.90 -16.99 12.82
CA TYR A 95 3.00 -18.07 13.82
C TYR A 95 2.61 -19.52 13.45
N HIS A 96 3.61 -20.39 13.57
CA HIS A 96 3.67 -21.86 13.50
C HIS A 96 3.77 -22.50 12.10
N THR A 97 4.86 -23.24 11.90
CA THR A 97 5.22 -23.98 10.69
C THR A 97 5.12 -25.48 10.98
N TRP A 98 4.28 -26.22 10.23
CA TRP A 98 4.36 -27.67 10.07
C TRP A 98 4.45 -27.99 8.58
N SER A 99 5.26 -28.98 8.22
CA SER A 99 5.47 -29.46 6.84
C SER A 99 5.05 -30.92 6.73
N THR A 100 4.41 -31.29 5.61
CA THR A 100 4.12 -32.68 5.25
C THR A 100 4.14 -32.83 3.74
N SER A 101 5.10 -33.60 3.22
CA SER A 101 5.24 -33.80 1.78
C SER A 101 4.19 -34.75 1.19
N SER A 102 3.71 -34.44 -0.01
CA SER A 102 3.02 -35.38 -0.90
C SER A 102 3.57 -35.26 -2.31
N SER A 103 3.83 -36.38 -2.99
CA SER A 103 4.70 -36.46 -4.17
C SER A 103 3.98 -36.53 -5.52
N ASN A 104 2.67 -36.26 -5.58
CA ASN A 104 1.89 -36.34 -6.84
C ASN A 104 0.97 -35.14 -6.98
N LYS A 105 1.49 -34.01 -7.46
CA LYS A 105 0.67 -32.82 -7.75
C LYS A 105 0.64 -32.51 -9.25
N PRO A 106 -0.53 -32.14 -9.81
CA PRO A 106 -0.64 -31.68 -11.19
C PRO A 106 0.12 -30.36 -11.40
N PHE A 107 0.52 -30.07 -12.64
CA PHE A 107 1.07 -28.78 -13.05
C PHE A 107 0.06 -28.02 -13.91
N HIS A 108 0.18 -26.69 -13.92
CA HIS A 108 -0.68 -25.79 -14.67
C HIS A 108 0.12 -25.16 -15.82
N PHE A 109 -0.53 -25.01 -16.98
CA PHE A 109 0.01 -24.29 -18.14
C PHE A 109 -0.54 -22.88 -18.20
N GLU A 110 0.31 -21.93 -18.54
CA GLU A 110 -0.07 -20.53 -18.65
C GLU A 110 0.45 -19.92 -19.96
N ASN A 111 -0.45 -19.28 -20.68
CA ASN A 111 -0.11 -18.50 -21.87
C ASN A 111 0.43 -17.12 -21.44
N ALA A 112 1.52 -16.64 -22.03
CA ALA A 112 2.12 -15.35 -21.66
C ALA A 112 1.14 -14.17 -21.78
N HIS A 113 0.16 -14.25 -22.68
CA HIS A 113 -0.88 -13.22 -22.83
C HIS A 113 -1.98 -13.28 -21.76
N LYS A 114 -2.14 -14.42 -21.06
CA LYS A 114 -3.13 -14.62 -19.97
C LYS A 114 -2.57 -14.35 -18.59
N LEU A 115 -1.25 -14.23 -18.45
CA LEU A 115 -0.56 -13.71 -17.27
C LEU A 115 -0.76 -12.18 -17.11
N SER A 116 -1.98 -11.70 -17.33
CA SER A 116 -2.41 -10.39 -16.88
C SER A 116 -2.61 -10.48 -15.36
N VAL A 117 -1.64 -9.96 -14.62
CA VAL A 117 -1.63 -9.93 -13.15
C VAL A 117 -2.99 -9.45 -12.64
N LEU A 118 -3.70 -10.30 -11.91
CA LEU A 118 -4.69 -9.89 -10.91
C LEU A 118 -3.92 -9.16 -9.80
N SER A 119 -3.42 -7.97 -10.13
CA SER A 119 -3.01 -7.02 -9.13
C SER A 119 -4.32 -6.41 -8.70
N ILE A 120 -4.80 -6.79 -7.52
CA ILE A 120 -5.89 -6.05 -6.89
C ILE A 120 -5.38 -4.60 -6.86
N PRO A 121 -5.94 -3.68 -7.66
CA PRO A 121 -5.47 -2.31 -7.71
C PRO A 121 -6.13 -1.56 -6.55
N GLU A 122 -6.06 -2.13 -5.35
CA GLU A 122 -6.38 -1.44 -4.12
C GLU A 122 -5.07 -1.20 -3.37
N HIS A 123 -4.34 -0.24 -3.92
CA HIS A 123 -3.32 0.53 -3.22
C HIS A 123 -3.89 1.33 -2.01
N ARG A 124 -5.15 1.06 -1.65
CA ARG A 124 -5.88 1.58 -0.52
C ARG A 124 -6.14 0.40 0.43
N SER A 125 -5.49 0.45 1.59
CA SER A 125 -5.93 -0.21 2.84
C SER A 125 -5.45 -1.62 3.17
N CYS A 126 -5.07 -2.51 2.24
CA CYS A 126 -4.49 -3.78 2.66
C CYS A 126 -3.07 -3.57 3.21
N GLY A 127 -2.90 -3.74 4.51
CA GLY A 127 -1.59 -3.97 5.11
C GLY A 127 -1.05 -5.31 4.62
N VAL A 128 -0.50 -5.35 3.39
CA VAL A 128 0.21 -6.52 2.90
C VAL A 128 1.43 -6.69 3.81
N ASN A 129 1.32 -7.62 4.76
CA ASN A 129 2.44 -8.02 5.59
C ASN A 129 3.51 -8.58 4.66
N TYR A 130 4.62 -7.85 4.52
CA TYR A 130 5.75 -8.31 3.73
C TYR A 130 6.32 -9.58 4.37
N CYS A 131 6.15 -10.73 3.73
CA CYS A 131 6.97 -11.90 4.04
C CYS A 131 8.42 -11.57 3.64
N THR A 132 9.26 -11.22 4.63
CA THR A 132 10.70 -11.12 4.43
C THR A 132 11.29 -12.51 4.26
N TYR A 133 11.37 -12.98 3.02
CA TYR A 133 12.14 -14.16 2.66
C TYR A 133 13.64 -13.79 2.65
N GLN A 134 14.47 -14.55 3.37
CA GLN A 134 15.92 -14.30 3.44
C GLN A 134 16.72 -14.98 2.32
N GLY A 135 16.10 -15.88 1.56
CA GLY A 135 16.71 -16.46 0.37
C GLY A 135 16.62 -15.51 -0.83
N ILE A 136 17.61 -15.55 -1.71
CA ILE A 136 17.43 -15.03 -3.06
C ILE A 136 16.58 -16.09 -3.79
N PRO A 137 15.49 -15.75 -4.50
CA PRO A 137 14.88 -16.70 -5.42
C PRO A 137 15.96 -17.10 -6.43
N ILE A 138 16.51 -18.29 -6.26
CA ILE A 138 17.72 -18.73 -6.97
C ILE A 138 17.32 -19.11 -8.38
N SER A 139 17.98 -18.52 -9.38
CA SER A 139 18.01 -19.07 -10.75
C SER A 139 18.87 -20.35 -10.75
N ARG A 140 18.33 -21.46 -10.27
CA ARG A 140 18.93 -22.79 -10.47
C ARG A 140 18.15 -23.48 -11.57
N GLY A 141 18.63 -23.32 -12.81
CA GLY A 141 18.18 -24.06 -14.00
C GLY A 141 16.70 -23.85 -14.36
N LEU A 142 16.43 -23.06 -15.41
CA LEU A 142 15.13 -22.93 -16.09
C LEU A 142 13.97 -22.29 -15.32
N CYS A 143 14.09 -22.08 -14.01
CA CYS A 143 13.15 -21.31 -13.21
C CYS A 143 13.33 -19.80 -13.40
N THR A 144 12.35 -19.10 -13.96
CA THR A 144 12.36 -17.63 -14.11
C THR A 144 11.40 -17.00 -13.10
N CYS A 145 11.88 -16.00 -12.36
CA CYS A 145 11.00 -15.11 -11.58
C CYS A 145 10.86 -13.80 -12.35
N PHE A 146 9.63 -13.32 -12.53
CA PHE A 146 9.39 -12.00 -13.12
C PHE A 146 9.71 -10.94 -12.05
N VAL A 147 10.82 -10.22 -12.27
CA VAL A 147 11.03 -8.94 -11.59
C VAL A 147 10.02 -7.99 -12.17
N CYS A 148 9.16 -7.42 -11.32
CA CYS A 148 8.34 -6.31 -11.76
C CYS A 148 9.29 -5.14 -12.04
N GLU A 149 9.58 -4.88 -13.31
CA GLU A 149 10.30 -3.69 -13.73
C GLU A 149 9.24 -2.64 -14.11
N ALA A 150 8.94 -1.72 -13.19
CA ALA A 150 8.29 -0.50 -13.66
C ALA A 150 9.31 0.29 -14.50
N ASN A 151 8.83 1.02 -15.52
CA ASN A 151 9.64 1.98 -16.29
C ASN A 151 10.34 3.05 -15.40
N GLN A 152 10.00 3.10 -14.12
CA GLN A 152 10.75 3.77 -13.08
C GLN A 152 11.50 2.69 -12.29
N ASP A 153 12.82 2.72 -12.39
CA ASP A 153 13.79 1.83 -11.73
C ASP A 153 13.39 1.51 -10.27
N LEU A 154 12.65 0.42 -10.04
CA LEU A 154 12.15 0.04 -8.71
C LEU A 154 13.29 -0.44 -7.79
N GLY A 155 14.50 -0.59 -8.32
CA GLY A 155 15.70 -1.05 -7.60
C GLY A 155 16.22 -0.09 -6.52
N GLU A 156 15.75 1.16 -6.50
CA GLU A 156 16.23 2.21 -5.58
C GLU A 156 15.14 2.91 -4.74
N ILE A 157 13.94 2.33 -4.62
CA ILE A 157 12.82 2.89 -3.83
C ILE A 157 13.19 3.08 -2.34
N GLY A 158 14.23 2.38 -1.87
CA GLY A 158 14.72 2.54 -0.50
C GLY A 158 15.61 3.76 -0.24
N GLU A 159 16.10 4.45 -1.26
CA GLU A 159 17.07 5.57 -1.11
C GLU A 159 16.70 6.82 -1.90
N GLN A 160 15.88 6.70 -2.94
CA GLN A 160 15.36 7.85 -3.64
C GLN A 160 14.29 8.48 -2.75
N GLY A 161 14.64 9.60 -2.11
CA GLY A 161 13.78 10.36 -1.22
C GLY A 161 12.60 11.02 -1.94
N THR A 162 11.88 10.30 -2.80
CA THR A 162 10.69 10.72 -3.53
C THR A 162 9.57 9.69 -3.40
N LEU A 163 8.32 10.14 -3.32
CA LEU A 163 7.14 9.28 -3.24
C LEU A 163 5.98 9.88 -4.02
N ASP A 164 5.28 9.07 -4.79
CA ASP A 164 4.13 9.53 -5.57
C ASP A 164 2.91 9.74 -4.68
N CYS A 165 2.25 10.89 -4.81
CA CYS A 165 0.98 11.14 -4.15
C CYS A 165 -0.15 10.38 -4.87
N PRO A 166 -0.82 9.40 -4.23
CA PRO A 166 -1.87 8.61 -4.85
C PRO A 166 -3.20 9.37 -5.02
N GLN A 167 -3.32 10.56 -4.41
CA GLN A 167 -4.54 11.38 -4.46
C GLN A 167 -4.50 12.46 -5.55
N CYS A 168 -3.37 12.63 -6.23
CA CYS A 168 -3.21 13.62 -7.28
C CYS A 168 -3.37 13.00 -8.67
N SER A 169 -4.13 13.67 -9.53
CA SER A 169 -4.19 13.40 -10.96
C SER A 169 -3.96 14.71 -11.73
N PRO A 170 -2.85 14.85 -12.50
CA PRO A 170 -1.77 13.87 -12.67
C PRO A 170 -0.99 13.60 -11.36
N THR A 171 -0.33 12.44 -11.29
CA THR A 171 0.49 12.04 -10.14
C THR A 171 1.56 13.07 -9.83
N ILE A 172 1.69 13.42 -8.55
CA ILE A 172 2.69 14.39 -8.07
C ILE A 172 3.76 13.65 -7.27
N ILE A 173 5.01 13.82 -7.69
CA ILE A 173 6.19 13.26 -7.02
C ILE A 173 6.55 14.15 -5.82
N LEU A 174 6.47 13.59 -4.61
CA LEU A 174 6.77 14.24 -3.34
C LEU A 174 8.22 14.00 -2.95
N ASN A 175 9.02 15.06 -2.83
CA ASN A 175 10.38 14.94 -2.31
C ASN A 175 10.40 14.84 -0.77
N LEU A 176 10.66 13.65 -0.24
CA LEU A 176 10.73 13.32 1.19
C LEU A 176 11.86 14.03 1.94
N SER A 177 12.90 14.53 1.24
CA SER A 177 13.90 15.41 1.85
C SER A 177 13.33 16.79 2.19
N GLN A 178 12.21 17.18 1.57
CA GLN A 178 11.49 18.42 1.81
C GLN A 178 10.24 18.17 2.67
N GLY A 179 10.41 17.62 3.87
CA GLY A 179 9.30 17.17 4.72
C GLY A 179 8.20 18.22 4.95
N GLN A 180 8.54 19.51 5.03
CA GLN A 180 7.56 20.59 5.16
C GLN A 180 6.69 20.77 3.91
N ARG A 181 7.26 20.62 2.70
CA ARG A 181 6.49 20.66 1.45
C ARG A 181 5.58 19.45 1.32
N VAL A 182 6.02 18.29 1.83
CA VAL A 182 5.17 17.11 1.92
C VAL A 182 3.99 17.35 2.87
N LEU A 183 4.22 17.95 4.04
CA LEU A 183 3.15 18.34 4.96
C LEU A 183 2.16 19.32 4.35
N GLU A 184 2.64 20.32 3.60
CA GLU A 184 1.76 21.25 2.87
C GLU A 184 0.91 20.52 1.84
N HIS A 185 1.53 19.64 1.05
CA HIS A 185 0.84 18.89 0.02
C HIS A 185 -0.26 17.99 0.61
N ILE A 186 0.07 17.20 1.63
CA ILE A 186 -0.92 16.32 2.26
C ILE A 186 -1.96 17.14 3.04
N GLY A 187 -1.54 18.24 3.66
CA GLY A 187 -2.43 19.18 4.35
C GLY A 187 -3.50 19.76 3.43
N VAL A 188 -3.17 20.08 2.17
CA VAL A 188 -4.21 20.57 1.24
C VAL A 188 -5.21 19.48 0.84
N HIS A 189 -4.80 18.21 0.77
CA HIS A 189 -5.74 17.11 0.58
C HIS A 189 -6.70 17.01 1.77
N ILE A 190 -6.20 17.04 2.99
CA ILE A 190 -7.03 16.98 4.21
C ILE A 190 -8.08 18.09 4.24
N LEU A 191 -7.70 19.31 3.85
CA LEU A 191 -8.57 20.47 3.94
C LEU A 191 -9.58 20.59 2.79
N TYR A 192 -9.21 20.19 1.58
CA TYR A 192 -9.93 20.59 0.37
C TYR A 192 -10.26 19.46 -0.60
N ASP A 193 -9.76 18.24 -0.37
CA ASP A 193 -10.11 17.09 -1.19
C ASP A 193 -11.47 16.51 -0.74
N PRO A 194 -12.50 16.52 -1.61
CA PRO A 194 -13.80 15.96 -1.27
C PRO A 194 -13.76 14.46 -0.97
N ALA A 195 -12.75 13.74 -1.48
CA ALA A 195 -12.59 12.30 -1.22
C ALA A 195 -12.05 12.00 0.19
N VAL A 196 -11.52 13.00 0.90
CA VAL A 196 -10.98 12.82 2.25
C VAL A 196 -12.08 13.04 3.29
N LEU A 197 -12.49 11.96 3.96
CA LEU A 197 -13.47 11.97 5.04
C LEU A 197 -12.94 12.72 6.27
N GLN A 198 -13.42 13.94 6.49
CA GLN A 198 -13.02 14.78 7.64
C GLN A 198 -13.60 14.30 8.99
N SER A 199 -14.57 13.38 8.97
CA SER A 199 -15.14 12.78 10.18
C SER A 199 -14.25 11.73 10.82
N MET A 200 -13.22 11.26 10.11
CA MET A 200 -12.31 10.22 10.59
C MET A 200 -10.92 10.79 10.88
N SER A 201 -10.26 10.28 11.93
CA SER A 201 -8.85 10.58 12.17
C SER A 201 -7.97 9.83 11.16
N LEU A 202 -7.36 10.57 10.23
CA LEU A 202 -6.40 10.03 9.26
C LEU A 202 -4.97 10.42 9.60
N CYS A 203 -4.02 9.66 9.06
CA CYS A 203 -2.60 10.00 9.11
C CYS A 203 -2.34 11.29 8.32
N GLY A 204 -1.73 12.30 8.95
CA GLY A 204 -1.37 13.56 8.29
C GLY A 204 -0.22 13.46 7.28
N LEU A 205 0.29 12.25 7.01
CA LEU A 205 1.32 11.99 5.98
C LEU A 205 0.79 11.12 4.85
N CYS A 206 0.22 9.95 5.16
CA CYS A 206 -0.22 8.98 4.14
C CYS A 206 -1.74 8.85 4.01
N LEU A 207 -2.51 9.64 4.77
CA LEU A 207 -4.00 9.64 4.78
C LEU A 207 -4.66 8.30 5.13
N ARG A 208 -3.90 7.30 5.58
CA ARG A 208 -4.47 6.06 6.10
C ARG A 208 -5.21 6.28 7.42
N PRO A 209 -6.31 5.54 7.66
CA PRO A 209 -7.09 5.67 8.88
C PRO A 209 -6.31 5.29 10.14
N ALA A 210 -6.63 5.92 11.27
CA ALA A 210 -6.24 5.40 12.57
C ALA A 210 -6.94 4.05 12.85
N PRO A 211 -6.30 3.09 13.56
CA PRO A 211 -5.01 3.19 14.24
C PRO A 211 -3.80 2.77 13.39
N LEU A 212 -3.93 2.63 12.07
CA LEU A 212 -2.85 2.09 11.22
C LEU A 212 -1.55 2.90 11.29
N CYS A 213 -1.64 4.21 11.54
CA CYS A 213 -0.49 5.07 11.79
C CYS A 213 -0.60 5.71 13.17
N GLN A 214 0.36 5.42 14.05
CA GLN A 214 0.42 5.98 15.39
C GLN A 214 1.71 6.78 15.55
N PHE A 215 1.58 8.02 15.99
CA PHE A 215 2.70 8.93 16.20
C PHE A 215 2.84 9.21 17.70
N PHE A 216 4.03 9.04 18.23
CA PHE A 216 4.37 9.43 19.60
C PHE A 216 5.31 10.61 19.57
N LEU A 217 5.21 11.50 20.55
CA LEU A 217 6.04 12.68 20.65
C LEU A 217 7.07 12.49 21.76
N ALA A 218 8.31 12.90 21.50
CA ALA A 218 9.38 12.94 22.48
C ALA A 218 9.90 14.37 22.64
N LYS A 219 10.32 14.70 23.86
CA LYS A 219 11.05 15.93 24.13
C LYS A 219 12.52 15.76 23.75
N GLY A 220 13.11 16.77 23.11
CA GLY A 220 14.55 16.83 22.85
C GLY A 220 15.39 16.87 24.13
N LYS A 221 16.71 16.74 24.00
CA LYS A 221 17.63 16.84 25.13
C LYS A 221 17.61 18.25 25.75
N GLY A 222 17.74 18.31 27.08
CA GLY A 222 17.81 19.56 27.85
C GLY A 222 16.44 20.11 28.31
N ALA A 223 16.47 21.07 29.24
CA ALA A 223 15.25 21.68 29.80
C ALA A 223 14.33 22.30 28.74
N ASN A 224 14.93 22.85 27.68
CA ASN A 224 14.26 23.51 26.55
C ASN A 224 14.27 22.66 25.27
N GLY A 225 14.37 21.34 25.40
CA GLY A 225 14.38 20.45 24.25
C GLY A 225 13.11 20.58 23.41
N ASN A 226 13.27 20.81 22.09
CA ASN A 226 12.15 20.89 21.15
C ASN A 226 11.37 19.56 21.09
N ILE A 227 10.06 19.65 20.93
CA ILE A 227 9.21 18.50 20.64
C ILE A 227 9.61 17.92 19.28
N ARG A 228 9.61 16.60 19.16
CA ARG A 228 9.83 15.87 17.91
C ARG A 228 8.99 14.60 17.87
N ILE A 229 8.75 14.08 16.68
CA ILE A 229 8.18 12.75 16.51
C ILE A 229 9.22 11.73 16.99
N ASP A 230 8.81 10.84 17.89
CA ASP A 230 9.59 9.69 18.31
C ASP A 230 9.49 8.61 17.24
N GLN A 231 10.45 8.60 16.31
CA GLN A 231 10.49 7.63 15.22
C GLN A 231 10.67 6.18 15.69
N LYS A 232 11.11 5.94 16.93
CA LYS A 232 11.27 4.59 17.48
C LYS A 232 9.97 4.06 18.07
N ALA A 233 9.21 4.92 18.76
CA ALA A 233 7.91 4.56 19.33
C ALA A 233 6.78 4.62 18.28
N SER A 234 6.89 5.52 17.30
CA SER A 234 5.89 5.67 16.23
C SER A 234 5.92 4.48 15.27
N ARG A 235 4.74 4.07 14.79
CA ARG A 235 4.59 2.86 13.98
C ARG A 235 3.56 3.02 12.87
N GLY A 236 3.69 2.13 11.88
CA GLY A 236 2.76 1.96 10.78
C GLY A 236 3.03 2.84 9.57
N CYS A 237 3.24 4.15 9.73
CA CYS A 237 3.44 5.07 8.60
C CYS A 237 4.69 4.75 7.77
N LEU A 238 4.52 4.46 6.48
CA LEU A 238 5.63 4.19 5.55
C LEU A 238 6.39 5.47 5.17
N MET A 239 5.72 6.63 5.26
CA MET A 239 6.36 7.93 5.00
C MET A 239 7.24 8.35 6.17
N LYS A 240 8.55 8.07 6.05
CA LYS A 240 9.57 8.54 6.98
C LYS A 240 10.05 9.92 6.55
N LEU A 241 9.56 10.95 7.23
CA LEU A 241 9.89 12.34 6.95
C LEU A 241 10.69 12.96 8.09
N ASN A 242 11.65 13.79 7.72
CA ASN A 242 12.35 14.67 8.66
C ASN A 242 11.90 16.11 8.41
N PHE A 243 11.35 16.75 9.44
CA PHE A 243 11.05 18.17 9.44
C PHE A 243 11.24 18.75 10.85
N SER A 244 11.50 20.06 10.93
CA SER A 244 11.56 20.75 12.22
C SER A 244 10.14 20.96 12.75
N TYR A 245 9.80 20.26 13.84
CA TYR A 245 8.47 20.32 14.45
C TYR A 245 8.08 21.75 14.84
N GLY A 246 8.96 22.49 15.52
CA GLY A 246 8.65 23.86 15.96
C GLY A 246 8.36 24.82 14.80
N ILE A 247 9.05 24.64 13.68
CA ILE A 247 8.78 25.40 12.45
C ILE A 247 7.45 24.96 11.83
N ALA A 248 7.21 23.66 11.73
CA ALA A 248 5.98 23.11 11.14
C ALA A 248 4.73 23.31 12.01
N ALA A 249 4.87 23.60 13.30
CA ALA A 249 3.74 23.89 14.19
C ALA A 249 3.18 25.31 14.00
N VAL A 250 3.91 26.18 13.29
CA VAL A 250 3.55 27.59 13.09
C VAL A 250 3.31 27.86 11.61
N SER A 251 2.12 28.38 11.30
CA SER A 251 1.80 28.82 9.93
C SER A 251 2.52 30.15 9.63
N THR A 252 3.29 30.17 8.54
CA THR A 252 4.06 31.33 8.08
C THR A 252 3.90 31.54 6.57
N SER A 253 4.39 32.66 6.04
CA SER A 253 4.37 32.95 4.60
C SER A 253 5.15 31.95 3.74
N SER A 254 6.25 31.41 4.26
CA SER A 254 7.05 30.41 3.54
C SER A 254 6.51 28.99 3.70
N LEU A 255 5.90 28.72 4.87
CA LEU A 255 5.39 27.41 5.29
C LEU A 255 3.98 27.57 5.91
N PRO A 256 2.92 27.61 5.10
CA PRO A 256 1.58 27.91 5.59
C PRO A 256 0.91 26.76 6.34
N CYS A 257 1.37 25.52 6.16
CA CYS A 257 0.77 24.35 6.80
C CYS A 257 1.26 24.19 8.24
N SER A 258 0.32 24.18 9.20
CA SER A 258 0.60 23.91 10.62
C SER A 258 0.17 22.51 11.08
N ASN A 259 -0.09 21.61 10.14
CA ASN A 259 -0.55 20.25 10.43
C ASN A 259 0.59 19.40 11.00
N VAL A 260 0.68 19.30 12.32
CA VAL A 260 1.61 18.43 13.05
C VAL A 260 0.86 17.56 14.06
N PRO A 261 1.40 16.42 14.51
CA PRO A 261 0.82 15.64 15.59
C PRO A 261 0.96 16.39 16.91
N ILE A 262 -0.11 16.52 17.68
CA ILE A 262 -0.18 17.23 18.96
C ILE A 262 -0.79 16.29 20.01
N HIS A 263 -0.34 16.39 21.27
CA HIS A 263 -0.94 15.64 22.37
C HIS A 263 -2.32 16.20 22.72
N CYS A 264 -3.34 15.34 22.86
CA CYS A 264 -4.62 15.74 23.40
C CYS A 264 -4.52 15.88 24.92
N GLU A 265 -4.90 17.04 25.48
CA GLU A 265 -4.80 17.30 26.93
C GLU A 265 -5.71 16.41 27.79
N LEU A 266 -6.72 15.78 27.18
CA LEU A 266 -7.65 14.87 27.85
C LEU A 266 -7.24 13.40 27.72
N CYS A 267 -6.34 13.08 26.80
CA CYS A 267 -5.77 11.75 26.64
C CYS A 267 -4.60 11.51 27.60
N LEU A 268 -4.35 10.25 27.92
CA LEU A 268 -3.19 9.88 28.71
C LEU A 268 -1.92 10.19 27.92
N LYS A 269 -0.83 10.57 28.60
CA LYS A 269 0.45 10.88 27.93
C LYS A 269 1.06 9.69 27.16
N VAL A 270 0.59 8.48 27.45
CA VAL A 270 1.00 7.25 26.75
C VAL A 270 0.23 7.04 25.44
N ASP A 271 -0.84 7.81 25.20
CA ASP A 271 -1.65 7.68 24.00
C ASP A 271 -0.95 8.33 22.79
N PRO A 272 -1.22 7.85 21.56
CA PRO A 272 -0.70 8.47 20.35
C PRO A 272 -1.14 9.93 20.19
N ALA A 273 -0.25 10.76 19.66
CA ALA A 273 -0.54 12.13 19.27
C ALA A 273 -1.46 12.20 18.05
N ILE A 274 -2.27 13.25 18.00
CA ILE A 274 -3.31 13.47 17.00
C ILE A 274 -2.89 14.61 16.07
N TRP A 275 -3.00 14.41 14.76
CA TRP A 275 -2.73 15.46 13.79
C TRP A 275 -3.66 16.66 13.97
N ARG A 276 -3.09 17.87 14.02
CA ARG A 276 -3.80 19.11 14.33
C ARG A 276 -5.11 19.27 13.54
N TYR A 277 -5.09 18.97 12.24
CA TYR A 277 -6.26 19.13 11.38
C TYR A 277 -7.41 18.15 11.72
N PHE A 278 -7.10 17.02 12.35
CA PHE A 278 -8.07 16.01 12.79
C PHE A 278 -8.41 16.10 14.28
N MET A 279 -7.84 17.05 15.02
CA MET A 279 -8.06 17.16 16.47
C MET A 279 -9.54 17.40 16.82
N LYS A 280 -10.29 18.14 15.99
CA LYS A 280 -11.74 18.30 16.20
C LYS A 280 -12.48 16.96 16.11
N ALA A 281 -12.19 16.15 15.09
CA ALA A 281 -12.81 14.84 14.90
C ALA A 281 -12.47 13.90 16.07
N HIS A 282 -11.21 13.89 16.50
CA HIS A 282 -10.78 13.16 17.69
C HIS A 282 -11.56 13.56 18.95
N PHE A 283 -11.75 14.86 19.21
CA PHE A 283 -12.52 15.34 20.35
C PHE A 283 -14.00 14.93 20.27
N GLN A 284 -14.61 14.99 19.09
CA GLN A 284 -15.99 14.55 18.88
C GLN A 284 -16.17 13.05 19.15
N GLU A 285 -15.18 12.24 18.80
CA GLU A 285 -15.22 10.78 18.95
C GLU A 285 -14.86 10.33 20.38
N LYS A 286 -13.74 10.83 20.93
CA LYS A 286 -13.18 10.33 22.20
C LYS A 286 -13.59 11.15 23.41
N HIS A 287 -14.06 12.38 23.22
CA HIS A 287 -14.44 13.29 24.31
C HIS A 287 -15.83 13.95 24.08
N PRO A 288 -16.89 13.16 23.79
CA PRO A 288 -18.19 13.70 23.38
C PRO A 288 -18.87 14.58 24.43
N ASN A 289 -18.55 14.37 25.72
CA ASN A 289 -19.14 15.09 26.84
C ASN A 289 -18.33 16.33 27.27
N THR A 290 -17.22 16.64 26.59
CA THR A 290 -16.37 17.77 26.97
C THR A 290 -16.71 19.02 26.13
N PRO A 291 -16.94 20.19 26.75
CA PRO A 291 -17.20 21.43 26.02
C PRO A 291 -16.03 21.81 25.09
N PHE A 292 -16.30 21.95 23.79
CA PHE A 292 -15.27 22.26 22.79
C PHE A 292 -14.66 23.66 22.94
N THR A 293 -15.39 24.62 23.52
CA THR A 293 -15.00 26.04 23.57
C THR A 293 -13.63 26.27 24.22
N LYS A 294 -13.25 25.45 25.20
CA LYS A 294 -11.95 25.54 25.87
C LYS A 294 -10.78 25.11 24.96
N TYR A 295 -11.02 24.19 24.02
CA TYR A 295 -10.00 23.52 23.23
C TYR A 295 -9.98 23.95 21.75
N GLU A 296 -10.94 24.77 21.33
CA GLU A 296 -11.09 25.21 19.93
C GLU A 296 -9.84 25.86 19.34
N HIS A 297 -9.05 26.55 20.16
CA HIS A 297 -7.79 27.17 19.76
C HIS A 297 -6.76 26.16 19.22
N ILE A 298 -6.84 24.88 19.59
CA ILE A 298 -5.89 23.82 19.18
C ILE A 298 -6.05 23.50 17.69
N TRP A 299 -7.28 23.38 17.19
CA TRP A 299 -7.57 23.01 15.80
C TRP A 299 -8.04 24.17 14.92
N THR A 300 -8.29 25.34 15.50
CA THR A 300 -8.68 26.51 14.72
C THR A 300 -7.50 27.00 13.88
N LEU A 301 -7.65 26.85 12.56
CA LEU A 301 -6.68 27.38 11.60
C LEU A 301 -6.89 28.89 11.43
N SER A 302 -5.78 29.62 11.39
CA SER A 302 -5.80 31.05 11.12
C SER A 302 -6.40 31.35 9.74
N LYS A 303 -6.99 32.54 9.56
CA LYS A 303 -7.48 32.99 8.24
C LYS A 303 -6.35 32.97 7.21
N PHE A 304 -5.14 33.32 7.65
CA PHE A 304 -3.93 33.29 6.85
C PHE A 304 -3.63 31.88 6.33
N GLU A 305 -3.54 30.89 7.23
CA GLU A 305 -3.28 29.49 6.89
C GLU A 305 -4.31 28.94 5.89
N ARG A 306 -5.60 29.17 6.16
CA ARG A 306 -6.68 28.73 5.26
C ARG A 306 -6.52 29.33 3.87
N SER A 307 -6.25 30.63 3.78
CA SER A 307 -6.04 31.34 2.51
C SER A 307 -4.86 30.77 1.73
N GLU A 308 -3.69 30.62 2.36
CA GLU A 308 -2.50 30.12 1.68
C GLU A 308 -2.61 28.65 1.28
N MET A 309 -3.17 27.80 2.14
CA MET A 309 -3.42 26.40 1.80
C MET A 309 -4.41 26.27 0.64
N LYS A 310 -5.42 27.15 0.54
CA LYS A 310 -6.35 27.19 -0.60
C LYS A 310 -5.63 27.57 -1.91
N LYS A 311 -4.65 28.48 -1.85
CA LYS A 311 -3.81 28.81 -3.02
C LYS A 311 -2.95 27.63 -3.45
N ILE A 312 -2.37 26.88 -2.51
CA ILE A 312 -1.59 25.67 -2.81
C ILE A 312 -2.49 24.62 -3.48
N TRP A 313 -3.68 24.39 -2.94
CA TRP A 313 -4.67 23.47 -3.53
C TRP A 313 -4.97 23.79 -5.00
N GLY A 314 -5.21 25.06 -5.33
CA GLY A 314 -5.49 25.50 -6.70
C GLY A 314 -4.29 25.41 -7.67
N LYS A 315 -3.07 25.31 -7.14
CA LYS A 315 -1.83 25.18 -7.94
C LYS A 315 -1.33 23.75 -8.04
N ARG A 316 -1.85 22.82 -7.26
CA ARG A 316 -1.28 21.47 -7.13
C ARG A 316 -1.10 20.77 -8.47
N THR A 317 -2.07 20.86 -9.38
CA THR A 317 -2.02 20.18 -10.69
C THR A 317 -1.11 20.86 -11.72
N LYS A 318 -0.54 22.03 -11.42
CA LYS A 318 0.26 22.83 -12.37
C LYS A 318 1.75 22.47 -12.35
N VAL A 319 2.12 21.27 -11.89
CA VAL A 319 3.53 20.87 -11.85
C VAL A 319 4.06 20.78 -13.27
N THR A 320 5.05 21.61 -13.58
CA THR A 320 5.77 21.58 -14.86
C THR A 320 6.48 20.23 -14.93
N ILE A 321 5.93 19.30 -15.72
CA ILE A 321 6.56 18.02 -16.00
C ILE A 321 7.88 18.33 -16.72
N LYS A 322 9.00 18.30 -15.98
CA LYS A 322 10.32 18.33 -16.60
C LYS A 322 10.41 17.05 -17.42
N ARG A 323 10.33 17.16 -18.75
CA ARG A 323 10.53 16.03 -19.66
C ARG A 323 11.91 15.43 -19.37
N ALA A 324 11.93 14.27 -18.72
CA ALA A 324 13.15 13.49 -18.58
C ALA A 324 13.63 13.10 -19.99
N LYS A 325 14.96 13.15 -20.19
CA LYS A 325 15.60 12.75 -21.44
C LYS A 325 15.35 11.25 -21.59
N LYS A 326 14.53 10.86 -22.58
CA LYS A 326 14.15 9.46 -22.84
C LYS A 326 15.42 8.63 -23.02
N LEU A 327 15.73 7.77 -22.05
CA LEU A 327 16.74 6.72 -22.23
C LEU A 327 16.04 5.59 -22.98
N THR A 328 16.50 5.32 -24.20
CA THR A 328 15.95 4.26 -25.04
C THR A 328 16.61 2.94 -24.64
N LEU A 329 16.01 2.22 -23.70
CA LEU A 329 16.31 0.79 -23.55
C LEU A 329 15.51 0.04 -24.63
N GLN A 330 16.19 -0.73 -25.48
CA GLN A 330 15.52 -1.68 -26.38
C GLN A 330 15.17 -2.93 -25.57
N ILE A 331 13.93 -3.02 -25.11
CA ILE A 331 13.31 -4.26 -24.63
C ILE A 331 12.68 -4.94 -25.86
N SER A 332 12.83 -6.26 -26.03
CA SER A 332 12.27 -6.97 -27.18
C SER A 332 10.73 -6.95 -27.15
N GLU A 333 10.10 -6.86 -28.31
CA GLU A 333 8.63 -6.74 -28.44
C GLU A 333 7.86 -7.87 -27.75
N ASN A 334 8.48 -9.04 -27.56
CA ASN A 334 7.84 -10.23 -26.99
C ASN A 334 7.70 -10.23 -25.46
N HIS A 335 8.24 -9.24 -24.74
CA HIS A 335 8.23 -9.20 -23.27
C HIS A 335 7.56 -7.95 -22.68
N HIS A 336 6.71 -7.28 -23.46
CA HIS A 336 6.08 -6.03 -23.02
C HIS A 336 4.62 -6.25 -22.63
N THR A 337 4.30 -6.16 -21.34
CA THR A 337 2.91 -5.96 -20.86
C THR A 337 2.62 -4.46 -20.73
N GLN A 338 1.78 -3.90 -21.63
CA GLN A 338 1.25 -2.53 -21.49
C GLN A 338 0.04 -2.54 -20.56
N ILE A 339 0.01 -1.65 -19.57
CA ILE A 339 -1.23 -1.31 -18.86
C ILE A 339 -2.10 -0.52 -19.84
N PRO A 340 -3.31 -0.98 -20.18
CA PRO A 340 -4.18 -0.23 -21.09
C PRO A 340 -4.49 1.14 -20.49
N LEU A 341 -4.11 2.21 -21.19
CA LEU A 341 -4.68 3.53 -20.94
C LEU A 341 -6.13 3.48 -21.41
N SER A 342 -7.04 3.54 -20.42
CA SER A 342 -8.50 3.58 -20.53
C SER A 342 -9.06 3.87 -21.94
N PRO A 343 -9.81 2.93 -22.54
CA PRO A 343 -10.83 3.26 -23.51
C PRO A 343 -12.15 3.56 -22.79
N ALA A 344 -12.82 4.62 -23.22
CA ALA A 344 -14.22 4.88 -22.92
C ALA A 344 -15.06 3.61 -23.14
N THR A 345 -15.92 3.32 -22.17
CA THR A 345 -17.11 2.45 -22.22
C THR A 345 -17.12 1.37 -23.30
N THR A 346 -16.58 0.19 -23.00
CA THR A 346 -16.97 -1.06 -23.66
C THR A 346 -17.07 -2.14 -22.59
N ALA A 347 -18.23 -2.80 -22.52
CA ALA A 347 -18.50 -3.91 -21.61
C ALA A 347 -17.52 -5.05 -21.86
N ILE A 348 -16.83 -5.52 -20.82
CA ILE A 348 -15.99 -6.71 -20.86
C ILE A 348 -16.84 -7.88 -20.34
N HIS A 349 -17.13 -8.83 -21.22
CA HIS A 349 -17.63 -10.16 -20.85
C HIS A 349 -16.45 -10.99 -20.33
N LEU A 350 -16.58 -11.55 -19.13
CA LEU A 350 -15.70 -12.61 -18.63
C LEU A 350 -16.32 -13.96 -18.99
N TYR A 351 -15.52 -14.87 -19.55
CA TYR A 351 -15.90 -16.25 -19.76
C TYR A 351 -15.48 -17.08 -18.56
N SER A 352 -16.40 -17.88 -18.04
CA SER A 352 -16.10 -19.07 -17.24
C SER A 352 -15.63 -20.17 -18.20
N ILE A 353 -14.51 -20.82 -17.86
CA ILE A 353 -14.01 -22.00 -18.57
C ILE A 353 -14.38 -23.19 -17.67
N ASP A 354 -15.22 -24.08 -18.19
CA ASP A 354 -15.41 -25.45 -17.68
C ASP A 354 -14.18 -26.33 -17.94
#